data_AF-A0A4Y2J355-F1
#
_entry.id   AF-A0A4Y2J355-F1
#
_cell.length_a   1.000
_cell.length_b   1.000
_cell.length_c   1.000
_cell.angle_alpha   90.00
_cell.angle_beta   90.00
_cell.angle_gamma   90.00
#
_symmetry.space_group_name_H-M   'P 1'
#
loop_
_entity.id
_entity.type
_entity.pdbx_description
1 polymer ?
#
loop_
_entity_poly.entity_id
_entity_poly.type
_entity_poly.pdbx_seq_one_letter_code
_entity_poly.pdbx_strand_id
1 'polypeptide(L)'
;MDQYQHLCRIAGKTWGVNKNIRRLLYKTVIERTLCHGAAAWGHNMASRLQNKLNSIQRLFLLYITGASRTTPTAALQVVTGLQPLHLQIQQEATYARVARARSSSNFFTVIFSPKDYESKSSGINSPPPPIFFSTVKFHLQKIT
;
A
#
# COMPACT_ATOMS: atom_id res chain seq x y z
N MET A 1 -0.47 17.32 3.79
CA MET A 1 0.99 17.32 4.10
C MET A 1 1.24 17.40 5.60
N ASP A 2 0.22 17.76 6.38
CA ASP A 2 0.29 18.03 7.83
C ASP A 2 0.58 16.77 8.65
N GLN A 3 0.10 15.61 8.20
CA GLN A 3 0.41 14.31 8.83
C GLN A 3 1.92 13.99 8.83
N TYR A 4 2.66 14.33 7.77
CA TYR A 4 4.11 14.13 7.71
C TYR A 4 4.83 15.04 8.71
N GLN A 5 4.40 16.29 8.82
CA GLN A 5 4.97 17.25 9.76
C GLN A 5 4.73 16.84 11.21
N HIS A 6 3.53 16.33 11.54
CA HIS A 6 3.22 15.83 12.88
C HIS A 6 4.11 14.64 13.25
N LEU A 7 4.32 13.69 12.33
CA LEU A 7 5.24 12.58 12.55
C LEU A 7 6.68 13.06 12.75
N CYS A 8 7.13 14.03 11.97
CA CYS A 8 8.47 14.61 12.12
C CYS A 8 8.68 15.36 13.45
N ARG A 9 7.61 15.82 14.12
CA ARG A 9 7.69 16.47 15.44
C ARG A 9 7.84 15.47 16.59
N ILE A 10 7.32 14.25 16.45
CA ILE A 10 7.33 13.22 17.50
C ILE A 10 8.73 12.59 17.67
N ALA A 11 9.54 12.55 16.60
CA ALA A 11 10.91 12.01 16.66
C ALA A 11 11.84 12.66 15.63
N GLY A 12 13.08 12.91 16.06
CA GLY A 12 14.15 13.39 15.20
C GLY A 12 14.76 12.27 14.33
N LYS A 13 15.65 12.64 13.39
CA LYS A 13 16.35 11.66 12.53
C LYS A 13 17.24 10.69 13.31
N THR A 14 17.77 11.14 14.45
CA THR A 14 18.79 10.44 15.25
C THR A 14 18.35 10.08 16.67
N TRP A 15 17.19 10.56 17.14
CA TRP A 15 16.66 10.30 18.49
C TRP A 15 15.14 10.12 18.48
N GLY A 16 14.63 9.22 19.31
CA GLY A 16 13.19 8.93 19.44
C GLY A 16 12.78 7.55 18.88
N VAL A 17 11.73 7.53 18.06
CA VAL A 17 10.94 6.34 17.70
C VAL A 17 11.70 5.32 16.84
N ASN A 18 11.64 4.04 17.22
CA ASN A 18 12.26 2.92 16.50
C ASN A 18 11.80 2.87 15.02
N LYS A 19 12.70 2.50 14.09
CA LYS A 19 12.39 2.29 12.66
C LYS A 19 11.17 1.39 12.46
N ASN A 20 11.00 0.36 13.29
CA ASN A 20 9.84 -0.53 13.24
C ASN A 20 8.52 0.17 13.56
N ILE A 21 8.51 1.05 14.56
CA ILE A 21 7.32 1.82 14.94
C ILE A 21 7.01 2.87 13.86
N ARG A 22 8.02 3.55 13.31
CA ARG A 22 7.83 4.48 12.18
C ARG A 22 7.26 3.76 10.95
N ARG A 23 7.76 2.56 10.64
CA ARG A 23 7.23 1.71 9.58
C ARG A 23 5.78 1.29 9.86
N LEU A 24 5.47 0.94 11.11
CA LEU A 24 4.11 0.59 11.51
C LEU A 24 3.16 1.78 11.31
N LEU A 25 3.53 2.98 11.76
CA LEU A 25 2.74 4.20 11.59
C LEU A 25 2.48 4.54 10.11
N TYR A 26 3.49 4.36 9.25
CA TYR A 26 3.31 4.52 7.81
C TYR A 26 2.24 3.56 7.27
N LYS A 27 2.33 2.28 7.62
CA LYS A 27 1.37 1.26 7.17
C LYS A 27 -0.04 1.49 7.72
N THR A 28 -0.18 1.89 8.97
CA THR A 28 -1.50 1.98 9.62
C THR A 28 -2.19 3.30 9.32
N VAL A 29 -1.46 4.40 9.14
CA VAL A 29 -2.04 5.73 8.94
C VAL A 29 -2.00 6.11 7.47
N ILE A 30 -0.80 6.20 6.89
CA ILE A 30 -0.62 6.78 5.56
C ILE A 30 -1.16 5.85 4.47
N GLU A 31 -0.71 4.59 4.50
CA GLU A 31 -1.15 3.57 3.54
C GLU A 31 -2.67 3.36 3.61
N ARG A 32 -3.25 3.24 4.82
CA ARG A 32 -4.70 3.11 4.99
C ARG A 32 -5.49 4.34 4.52
N THR A 33 -5.00 5.55 4.80
CA THR A 33 -5.67 6.78 4.36
C THR A 33 -5.73 6.84 2.83
N LEU A 34 -4.64 6.48 2.15
CA LEU A 34 -4.59 6.47 0.68
C LEU A 34 -5.40 5.33 0.08
N CYS A 35 -5.34 4.13 0.67
CA CYS A 35 -6.09 2.97 0.20
C CYS A 35 -7.60 3.10 0.41
N HIS A 36 -8.06 3.93 1.35
CA HIS A 36 -9.50 4.13 1.59
C HIS A 36 -10.25 4.57 0.31
N GLY A 37 -9.63 5.45 -0.48
CA GLY A 37 -10.19 5.92 -1.76
C GLY A 37 -9.84 5.06 -2.97
N ALA A 38 -9.04 3.99 -2.81
CA ALA A 38 -8.50 3.23 -3.94
C ALA A 38 -9.58 2.65 -4.87
N ALA A 39 -10.75 2.29 -4.33
CA ALA A 39 -11.86 1.79 -5.14
C ALA A 39 -12.36 2.83 -6.18
N ALA A 40 -12.23 4.13 -5.90
CA ALA A 40 -12.72 5.18 -6.78
C ALA A 40 -11.71 5.59 -7.86
N TRP A 41 -10.41 5.61 -7.54
CA TRP A 41 -9.37 6.17 -8.42
C TRP A 41 -8.17 5.25 -8.67
N GLY A 42 -8.10 4.10 -8.01
CA GLY A 42 -6.98 3.16 -8.13
C GLY A 42 -7.02 2.30 -9.39
N HIS A 43 -8.14 2.30 -10.13
CA HIS A 43 -8.22 1.61 -11.41
C HIS A 43 -7.67 2.49 -12.55
N ASN A 44 -6.83 1.92 -13.42
CA ASN A 44 -6.20 2.60 -14.57
C ASN A 44 -5.45 3.89 -14.22
N MET A 45 -4.49 3.77 -13.31
CA MET A 45 -3.78 4.92 -12.78
C MET A 45 -2.77 5.52 -13.78
N ALA A 46 -2.97 6.78 -14.17
CA ALA A 46 -2.06 7.51 -15.05
C ALA A 46 -0.63 7.64 -14.45
N SER A 47 0.38 7.67 -15.32
CA SER A 47 1.80 7.80 -14.93
C SER A 47 2.07 9.03 -14.05
N ARG A 48 1.38 10.14 -14.31
CA ARG A 48 1.45 11.37 -13.50
C ARG A 48 1.01 11.14 -12.05
N LEU A 49 -0.02 10.34 -11.82
CA LEU A 49 -0.51 10.03 -10.48
C LEU A 49 0.42 9.02 -9.77
N GLN A 50 0.94 8.03 -10.50
CA GLN A 50 1.98 7.13 -10.00
C GLN A 50 3.23 7.89 -9.52
N ASN A 51 3.70 8.88 -10.30
CA ASN A 51 4.84 9.71 -9.91
C ASN A 51 4.56 10.54 -8.65
N LYS A 52 3.35 11.11 -8.52
CA LYS A 52 2.95 11.82 -7.29
C LYS A 52 2.96 10.89 -6.06
N LEU A 53 2.42 9.68 -6.19
CA LEU A 53 2.42 8.70 -5.11
C LEU A 53 3.82 8.24 -4.74
N ASN A 54 4.70 8.04 -5.73
CA ASN A 54 6.10 7.72 -5.49
C ASN A 54 6.81 8.86 -4.74
N SER A 55 6.55 10.12 -5.09
CA SER A 55 7.07 11.29 -4.36
C SER A 55 6.58 11.34 -2.92
N ILE A 56 5.29 11.08 -2.68
CA ILE A 56 4.71 11.01 -1.33
C ILE A 56 5.37 9.87 -0.54
N GLN A 57 5.43 8.67 -1.09
CA GLN A 57 6.04 7.51 -0.45
C GLN A 57 7.51 7.76 -0.12
N ARG A 58 8.27 8.39 -1.03
CA ARG A 58 9.69 8.70 -0.84
C ARG A 58 9.93 9.55 0.41
N LEU A 59 9.07 10.53 0.68
CA LEU A 59 9.20 11.37 1.88
C LEU A 59 9.13 10.53 3.16
N PHE A 60 8.16 9.61 3.23
CA PHE A 60 8.02 8.71 4.38
C PHE A 60 9.15 7.68 4.47
N LEU A 61 9.62 7.15 3.33
CA LEU A 61 10.74 6.22 3.30
C LEU A 61 12.02 6.85 3.84
N LEU A 62 12.31 8.10 3.45
CA LEU A 62 13.45 8.85 3.99
C LEU A 62 13.30 9.11 5.49
N TYR A 63 12.09 9.42 5.96
CA TYR A 63 11.81 9.61 7.38
C TYR A 63 11.97 8.32 8.21
N ILE A 64 11.52 7.18 7.68
CA ILE A 64 11.63 5.87 8.35
C ILE A 64 13.09 5.40 8.41
N THR A 65 13.80 5.50 7.28
CA THR A 65 15.18 4.99 7.17
C THR A 65 16.21 5.93 7.78
N GLY A 66 15.94 7.23 7.75
CA GLY A 66 16.94 8.27 8.05
C GLY A 66 17.99 8.42 6.95
N ALA A 67 17.78 7.85 5.76
CA ALA A 67 18.75 7.86 4.67
C ALA A 67 18.90 9.23 4.00
N SER A 68 19.96 9.36 3.19
CA SER A 68 20.27 10.57 2.43
C SER A 68 19.26 10.84 1.31
N ARG A 69 19.08 12.13 0.97
CA ARG A 69 18.16 12.55 -0.10
C ARG A 69 18.54 12.04 -1.50
N THR A 70 19.77 11.58 -1.70
CA THR A 70 20.28 11.02 -2.96
C THR A 70 20.02 9.51 -3.10
N THR A 71 19.61 8.82 -2.04
CA THR A 71 19.39 7.36 -2.08
C THR A 71 18.22 7.01 -3.01
N PRO A 72 18.36 6.03 -3.93
CA PRO A 72 17.27 5.62 -4.82
C PRO A 72 16.02 5.13 -4.07
N THR A 73 14.81 5.47 -4.55
CA THR A 73 13.54 5.07 -3.90
C THR A 73 13.38 3.55 -3.87
N ALA A 74 13.80 2.85 -4.91
CA ALA A 74 13.76 1.39 -4.97
C ALA A 74 14.61 0.75 -3.85
N ALA A 75 15.82 1.27 -3.61
CA ALA A 75 16.67 0.80 -2.52
C ALA A 75 16.01 1.02 -1.15
N LEU A 76 15.36 2.19 -0.94
CA LEU A 76 14.64 2.46 0.29
C LEU A 76 13.45 1.52 0.51
N GLN A 77 12.72 1.17 -0.54
CA GLN A 77 11.60 0.21 -0.49
C GLN A 77 12.08 -1.18 -0.08
N VAL A 78 13.20 -1.65 -0.65
CA VAL A 78 13.82 -2.94 -0.30
C VAL A 78 14.26 -2.95 1.16
N VAL A 79 15.02 -1.94 1.59
CA VAL A 79 15.53 -1.85 2.98
C VAL A 79 14.40 -1.76 4.00
N THR A 80 13.30 -1.09 3.68
CA THR A 80 12.13 -0.99 4.57
C THR A 80 11.17 -2.18 4.44
N GLY A 81 11.32 -3.03 3.44
CA GLY A 81 10.36 -4.09 3.11
C GLY A 81 8.95 -3.53 2.87
N LEU A 82 8.85 -2.41 2.17
CA LEU A 82 7.60 -1.75 1.81
C LEU A 82 7.39 -1.85 0.30
N GLN A 83 6.19 -2.28 -0.10
CA GLN A 83 5.82 -2.36 -1.50
C GLN A 83 5.61 -0.94 -2.08
N PRO A 84 5.86 -0.72 -3.39
CA PRO A 84 5.47 0.52 -4.03
C PRO A 84 3.99 0.84 -3.84
N LEU A 85 3.71 2.06 -3.39
CA LEU A 85 2.38 2.50 -2.97
C LEU A 85 1.34 2.41 -4.10
N HIS A 86 1.76 2.70 -5.34
CA HIS A 86 0.88 2.60 -6.51
C HIS A 86 0.38 1.16 -6.74
N LEU A 87 1.21 0.16 -6.48
CA LEU A 87 0.83 -1.25 -6.61
C LEU A 87 -0.17 -1.66 -5.53
N GLN A 88 0.03 -1.18 -4.29
CA GLN A 88 -0.89 -1.46 -3.20
C GLN A 88 -2.29 -0.87 -3.47
N ILE A 89 -2.35 0.34 -4.00
CA ILE A 89 -3.61 0.99 -4.37
C ILE A 89 -4.31 0.24 -5.50
N GLN A 90 -3.59 -0.15 -6.56
CA GLN A 90 -4.16 -0.92 -7.66
C GLN A 90 -4.67 -2.30 -7.20
N GLN A 91 -3.97 -2.91 -6.26
CA GLN A 91 -4.35 -4.17 -5.65
C GLN A 91 -5.65 -4.03 -4.84
N GLU A 92 -5.76 -2.99 -3.99
CA GLU A 92 -6.98 -2.69 -3.24
C GLU A 92 -8.17 -2.32 -4.14
N ALA A 93 -7.92 -1.58 -5.22
CA ALA A 93 -8.94 -1.24 -6.22
C ALA A 93 -9.46 -2.51 -6.94
N THR A 94 -8.54 -3.40 -7.31
CA THR A 94 -8.86 -4.70 -7.91
C THR A 94 -9.70 -5.55 -6.97
N TYR A 95 -9.26 -5.66 -5.71
CA TYR A 95 -10.01 -6.37 -4.69
C TYR A 95 -11.42 -5.80 -4.49
N ALA A 96 -11.54 -4.47 -4.34
CA ALA A 96 -12.85 -3.82 -4.19
C ALA A 96 -13.78 -4.13 -5.36
N ARG A 97 -13.25 -4.15 -6.59
CA ARG A 97 -14.03 -4.48 -7.79
C ARG A 97 -14.47 -5.95 -7.84
N VAL A 98 -13.57 -6.88 -7.53
CA VAL A 98 -13.89 -8.32 -7.58
C VAL A 98 -14.81 -8.72 -6.42
N ALA A 99 -14.48 -8.28 -5.20
CA ALA A 99 -15.19 -8.68 -4.00
C ALA A 99 -16.51 -7.92 -3.79
N ARG A 100 -16.56 -6.62 -4.09
CA ARG A 100 -17.75 -5.78 -3.83
C ARG A 100 -18.59 -5.56 -5.09
N ALA A 101 -17.96 -5.19 -6.20
CA ALA A 101 -18.67 -4.97 -7.46
C ALA A 101 -18.89 -6.26 -8.28
N ARG A 102 -18.42 -7.42 -7.78
CA ARG A 102 -18.58 -8.75 -8.40
C ARG A 102 -18.26 -8.74 -9.90
N SER A 103 -17.23 -7.98 -10.28
CA SER A 103 -16.78 -7.84 -11.66
C SER A 103 -15.36 -8.36 -11.81
N SER A 104 -15.10 -9.08 -12.90
CA SER A 104 -13.75 -9.57 -13.19
C SER A 104 -12.78 -8.40 -13.37
N SER A 105 -11.57 -8.57 -12.84
CA SER A 105 -10.56 -7.53 -12.83
C SER A 105 -9.22 -8.12 -13.23
N ASN A 106 -8.51 -7.45 -14.13
CA ASN A 106 -7.12 -7.80 -14.40
C ASN A 106 -6.18 -6.99 -13.50
N PHE A 107 -5.18 -7.66 -12.92
CA PHE A 107 -4.07 -7.02 -12.22
C PHE A 107 -2.77 -7.69 -12.68
N PHE A 108 -1.93 -6.89 -13.34
CA PHE A 108 -0.80 -7.34 -14.15
C PHE A 108 -1.20 -8.30 -15.28
N THR A 109 -0.93 -9.59 -15.11
CA THR A 109 -1.24 -10.67 -16.06
C THR A 109 -2.31 -11.61 -15.53
N VAL A 110 -2.75 -11.43 -14.28
CA VAL A 110 -3.68 -12.33 -13.60
C VAL A 110 -5.09 -11.76 -13.68
N ILE A 111 -6.02 -12.60 -14.13
CA ILE A 111 -7.45 -12.30 -14.12
C ILE A 111 -8.04 -12.80 -12.81
N PHE A 112 -8.67 -11.91 -12.07
CA PHE A 112 -9.37 -12.22 -10.84
C PHE A 112 -10.86 -12.32 -11.14
N SER A 113 -11.43 -13.52 -10.99
CA SER A 113 -12.86 -13.75 -11.18
C SER A 113 -13.60 -13.64 -9.84
N PRO A 114 -14.81 -13.05 -9.81
CA PRO A 114 -15.65 -13.05 -8.61
C PRO A 114 -16.02 -14.46 -8.11
N LYS A 115 -15.95 -15.47 -8.98
CA LYS A 115 -16.25 -16.87 -8.63
C LYS A 115 -15.15 -17.51 -7.78
N ASP A 116 -13.94 -16.98 -7.83
CA ASP A 116 -12.78 -17.48 -7.06
C ASP A 116 -12.81 -17.02 -5.60
N TYR A 117 -13.72 -16.09 -5.27
CA TYR A 117 -13.87 -15.52 -3.93
C TYR A 117 -15.21 -15.90 -3.31
N GLU A 118 -15.17 -16.37 -2.07
CA GLU A 118 -16.37 -16.61 -1.27
C GLU A 118 -17.20 -15.32 -1.15
N SER A 119 -18.49 -15.41 -1.44
CA SER A 119 -19.41 -14.31 -1.22
C SER A 119 -19.56 -14.07 0.28
N LYS A 120 -19.31 -12.84 0.73
CA LYS A 120 -19.61 -12.44 2.11
C LYS A 120 -21.09 -12.72 2.40
N SER A 121 -21.38 -13.65 3.31
CA SER A 121 -22.74 -13.84 3.83
C SER A 121 -23.21 -12.53 4.45
N SER A 122 -24.42 -12.09 4.10
CA SER A 122 -25.04 -10.79 4.42
C SER A 122 -25.22 -10.47 5.92
N GLY A 123 -24.66 -11.27 6.84
CA GLY A 123 -24.76 -11.09 8.28
C GLY A 123 -23.49 -10.61 9.00
N ILE A 124 -22.31 -10.56 8.34
CA ILE A 124 -21.04 -10.25 9.03
C ILE A 124 -20.39 -9.00 8.41
N ASN A 125 -20.54 -7.85 9.08
CA ASN A 125 -19.74 -6.64 8.85
C ASN A 125 -18.30 -6.82 9.36
N SER A 126 -17.63 -7.92 9.02
CA SER A 126 -16.23 -8.10 9.34
C SER A 126 -15.41 -7.14 8.48
N PRO A 127 -14.46 -6.36 9.04
CA PRO A 127 -13.54 -5.56 8.25
C PRO A 127 -12.89 -6.43 7.17
N PRO A 128 -12.55 -5.91 5.97
CA PRO A 128 -11.82 -6.70 4.98
C PRO A 128 -10.61 -7.32 5.68
N PRO A 129 -10.40 -8.64 5.58
CA PRO A 129 -9.36 -9.30 6.34
C PRO A 129 -8.03 -8.62 6.00
N PRO A 130 -7.17 -8.32 6.99
CA PRO A 130 -5.81 -7.79 6.76
C PRO A 130 -4.90 -8.78 6.00
N ILE A 131 -5.47 -9.83 5.40
CA ILE A 131 -4.82 -11.02 4.86
C ILE A 131 -4.71 -10.95 3.32
N PHE A 132 -5.05 -9.83 2.66
CA PHE A 132 -4.69 -9.68 1.24
C PHE A 132 -3.16 -9.49 1.04
N PHE A 133 -2.43 -9.16 2.12
CA PHE A 133 -0.98 -9.06 2.12
C PHE A 133 -0.26 -10.42 2.02
N SER A 134 -0.89 -11.54 2.38
CA SER A 134 -0.25 -12.87 2.32
C SER A 134 -0.51 -13.60 1.00
N THR A 135 -1.70 -13.48 0.42
CA THR A 135 -2.06 -14.24 -0.79
C THR A 135 -1.29 -13.78 -2.02
N VAL A 136 -1.02 -12.47 -2.16
CA VAL A 136 -0.20 -11.96 -3.28
C VAL A 136 1.30 -12.19 -3.04
N LYS A 137 1.77 -12.23 -1.78
CA LYS A 137 3.12 -12.72 -1.48
C LYS A 137 3.28 -14.18 -1.92
N PHE A 138 2.30 -15.03 -1.63
CA PHE A 138 2.29 -16.43 -2.07
C PHE A 138 2.29 -16.59 -3.59
N HIS A 139 1.65 -15.67 -4.32
CA HIS A 139 1.61 -15.74 -5.78
C HIS A 139 2.88 -15.18 -6.45
N LEU A 140 3.47 -14.10 -5.91
CA LEU A 140 4.72 -13.54 -6.43
C LEU A 140 5.94 -14.42 -6.12
N GLN A 141 5.90 -15.20 -5.04
CA GLN A 141 6.98 -16.14 -4.67
C GLN A 141 6.96 -17.44 -5.47
N LYS A 142 5.92 -17.68 -6.30
CA LYS A 142 5.85 -18.82 -7.25
C LYS A 142 6.31 -18.47 -8.66
N ILE A 143 6.66 -17.21 -8.93
CA ILE A 143 7.08 -16.71 -10.26
C ILE A 143 8.59 -16.36 -10.25
N THR A 144 9.33 -16.69 -9.18
CA THR A 144 10.80 -16.69 -9.14
C THR A 144 11.27 -18.10 -8.86
#